data_AF-A0A957GGF3-F1
#
_entry.id   AF-A0A957GGF3-F1
#
_cell.length_a   1.000
_cell.length_b   1.000
_cell.length_c   1.000
_cell.angle_alpha   90.00
_cell.angle_beta   90.00
_cell.angle_gamma   90.00
#
_symmetry.space_group_name_H-M   'P 1'
#
loop_
_entity.id
_entity.type
_entity.pdbx_description
1 polymer ?
#
loop_
_entity_poly.entity_id
_entity_poly.type
_entity_poly.pdbx_seq_one_letter_code
_entity_poly.pdbx_strand_id
1 'polypeptide(L)'
;MLAAANGRLLPPAGTEKTMHEERKSILELLAHGKITAAEAAMLLDALEGPEPVAAVVEEPAFAMPHLPHLPHRPHAPQPPRMPPTPRIHFGWQQRRQPIDPRLSEALARLGLADLSEEDWHQLQIHHINTAFVERYRGAGVKALTIEELVQLKIHNVPPELVQVVREVAGADVAIDEIVPLAIHRVNPELVRELVAWKGADLDWHSVAELGIHRTPLELVRQLRKLGMDEVSLADLAEMGIHRVRPAFVEEVMGLNLPGIEPHHLVEMRIYGLRSGFVREMAALNLPDLTPERLIEMAIHGVTADFARQMRRQYGDKLTAAQLVEMQITGHFDLGAWAEDWQKEAAFELEGAPVSYLQALKAMGLPGLDERMMMALYYQGVTVADVAGWQNTAVSDLNASNLLALHGLGLTPERVEKLAAAHGGKPTVVEIIALDAKV
;
A
#
# COMPACT_ATOMS: atom_id res chain seq x y z
N MET A 1 69.51 6.45 0.64
CA MET A 1 69.59 6.43 2.11
C MET A 1 68.17 6.40 2.65
N LEU A 2 67.85 5.36 3.45
CA LEU A 2 66.88 5.26 4.56
C LEU A 2 65.44 5.79 4.35
N ALA A 3 64.40 4.93 4.34
CA ALA A 3 63.73 4.26 5.50
C ALA A 3 62.74 5.20 6.21
N ALA A 4 61.53 4.84 6.68
CA ALA A 4 60.79 3.57 6.74
C ALA A 4 59.31 3.85 7.15
N ALA A 5 58.48 2.82 6.94
CA ALA A 5 57.35 2.36 7.77
C ALA A 5 56.16 3.29 8.08
N ASN A 6 54.98 2.83 7.65
CA ASN A 6 53.93 2.49 8.61
C ASN A 6 53.04 1.38 8.03
N GLY A 7 52.93 0.30 8.79
CA GLY A 7 52.25 -0.92 8.42
C GLY A 7 50.75 -0.87 8.68
N ARG A 8 50.02 -1.62 7.87
CA ARG A 8 48.70 -2.15 8.23
C ARG A 8 48.78 -3.66 8.06
N LEU A 9 48.65 -4.37 9.19
CA LEU A 9 48.52 -5.82 9.24
C LEU A 9 47.29 -6.24 8.43
N LEU A 10 47.47 -7.18 7.51
CA LEU A 10 46.38 -7.99 6.95
C LEU A 10 45.94 -9.00 8.03
N PRO A 11 44.62 -9.14 8.32
CA PRO A 11 44.14 -10.25 9.13
C PRO A 11 44.28 -11.59 8.37
N PRO A 12 44.39 -12.72 9.08
CA PRO A 12 44.64 -14.04 8.49
C PRO A 12 43.40 -14.58 7.75
N ALA A 13 43.65 -15.34 6.68
CA ALA A 13 42.64 -16.02 5.88
C ALA A 13 41.85 -17.04 6.72
N GLY A 14 40.59 -16.71 6.99
CA GLY A 14 39.60 -17.60 7.58
C GLY A 14 38.27 -17.43 6.83
N THR A 15 37.93 -18.44 6.03
CA THR A 15 36.64 -18.67 5.33
C THR A 15 35.66 -17.47 5.27
N GLU A 16 35.91 -16.53 4.37
CA GLU A 16 34.87 -15.60 3.92
C GLU A 16 33.86 -16.40 3.09
N LYS A 17 32.70 -16.71 3.67
CA LYS A 17 31.55 -17.13 2.87
C LYS A 17 31.15 -15.96 1.99
N THR A 18 30.86 -16.24 0.73
CA THR A 18 30.35 -15.21 -0.18
C THR A 18 28.96 -14.77 0.30
N MET A 19 28.60 -13.50 0.10
CA MET A 19 27.26 -12.97 0.44
C MET A 19 26.10 -13.83 -0.08
N HIS A 20 26.31 -14.50 -1.21
CA HIS A 20 25.34 -15.42 -1.80
C HIS A 20 25.14 -16.70 -0.96
N GLU A 21 26.20 -17.22 -0.35
CA GLU A 21 26.14 -18.38 0.56
C GLU A 21 25.49 -18.02 1.90
N GLU A 22 25.70 -16.81 2.40
CA GLU A 22 25.08 -16.32 3.64
C GLU A 22 23.57 -16.10 3.45
N ARG A 23 23.16 -15.47 2.34
CA ARG A 23 21.74 -15.33 1.95
C ARG A 23 21.06 -16.69 1.84
N LYS A 24 21.72 -17.68 1.23
CA LYS A 24 21.19 -19.04 1.10
C LYS A 24 21.02 -19.72 2.46
N SER A 25 21.99 -19.59 3.37
CA SER A 25 21.88 -20.13 4.73
C SER A 25 20.73 -19.51 5.52
N ILE A 26 20.47 -18.20 5.40
CA ILE A 26 19.35 -17.55 6.09
C ILE A 26 18.00 -18.08 5.57
N LEU A 27 17.86 -18.24 4.25
CA LEU A 27 16.64 -18.79 3.66
C LEU A 27 16.43 -20.26 4.01
N GLU A 28 17.50 -21.05 4.10
CA GLU A 28 17.42 -22.43 4.60
C GLU A 28 16.98 -22.49 6.06
N LEU A 29 17.46 -21.60 6.93
CA LEU A 29 17.01 -21.53 8.33
C LEU A 29 15.53 -21.17 8.44
N LEU A 30 15.04 -20.26 7.61
CA LEU A 30 13.62 -19.90 7.53
C LEU A 30 12.77 -21.09 7.04
N ALA A 31 13.20 -21.77 5.97
CA ALA A 31 12.49 -22.92 5.40
C ALA A 31 12.39 -24.10 6.39
N HIS A 32 13.38 -24.27 7.27
CA HIS A 32 13.36 -25.28 8.33
C HIS A 32 12.68 -24.81 9.62
N GLY A 33 12.09 -23.60 9.64
CA GLY A 33 11.41 -23.03 10.80
C GLY A 33 12.32 -22.73 11.99
N LYS A 34 13.64 -22.61 11.77
CA LYS A 34 14.62 -22.33 12.82
C LYS A 34 14.70 -20.86 13.19
N ILE A 35 14.21 -19.99 12.31
CA ILE A 35 14.06 -18.55 12.51
C ILE A 35 12.70 -18.12 11.96
N THR A 36 12.16 -17.03 12.50
CA THR A 36 10.93 -16.40 12.04
C THR A 36 11.17 -15.57 10.77
N ALA A 37 10.10 -15.23 10.05
CA ALA A 37 10.20 -14.35 8.87
C ALA A 37 10.79 -12.96 9.21
N ALA A 38 10.49 -12.43 10.40
CA ALA A 38 11.03 -11.17 10.88
C ALA A 38 12.55 -11.25 11.14
N GLU A 39 13.01 -12.33 11.77
CA GLU A 39 14.45 -12.56 12.00
C GLU A 39 15.21 -12.78 10.69
N ALA A 40 14.61 -13.50 9.73
CA ALA A 40 15.18 -13.66 8.40
C ALA A 40 15.32 -12.32 7.67
N ALA A 41 14.31 -11.45 7.74
CA ALA A 41 14.35 -10.12 7.13
C ALA A 41 15.47 -9.25 7.73
N MET A 42 15.62 -9.23 9.05
CA MET A 42 16.70 -8.49 9.72
C MET A 42 18.10 -8.98 9.32
N LEU A 43 18.28 -10.29 9.17
CA LEU A 43 19.57 -10.87 8.77
C LEU A 43 19.87 -10.60 7.30
N LEU A 44 18.87 -10.58 6.42
CA LEU A 44 19.03 -10.24 5.01
C LEU A 44 19.34 -8.76 4.80
N ASP A 45 18.68 -7.87 5.56
CA ASP A 45 18.94 -6.42 5.55
C ASP A 45 20.36 -6.10 6.04
N ALA A 46 20.82 -6.81 7.07
CA ALA A 46 22.19 -6.70 7.56
C ALA A 46 23.26 -7.15 6.54
N LEU A 47 22.92 -8.04 5.59
CA LEU A 47 23.79 -8.45 4.50
C LEU A 47 23.85 -7.40 3.37
N GLU A 48 22.77 -6.69 3.10
CA GLU A 48 22.70 -5.76 1.97
C GLU A 48 23.43 -4.42 2.24
N GLY A 49 23.83 -4.17 3.50
CA GLY A 49 24.55 -2.97 3.90
C GLY A 49 23.71 -1.69 3.74
N PRO A 50 24.15 -0.54 4.27
CA PRO A 50 23.41 0.70 4.07
C PRO A 50 23.36 1.05 2.57
N GLU A 51 22.16 1.30 2.05
CA GLU A 51 21.97 1.67 0.64
C GLU A 51 22.92 2.81 0.24
N PRO A 52 23.62 2.71 -0.91
CA PRO A 52 24.39 3.81 -1.43
C PRO A 52 23.43 4.96 -1.79
N VAL A 53 23.61 6.10 -1.13
CA VAL A 53 22.97 7.35 -1.51
C VAL A 53 23.32 7.63 -2.98
N ALA A 54 22.30 7.69 -3.84
CA ALA A 54 22.47 7.90 -5.27
C ALA A 54 23.39 9.11 -5.54
N ALA A 55 24.47 8.86 -6.29
CA ALA A 55 25.35 9.91 -6.77
C ALA A 55 24.57 10.90 -7.63
N VAL A 56 24.61 12.17 -7.26
CA VAL A 56 24.11 13.28 -8.07
C VAL A 56 24.85 13.27 -9.40
N VAL A 57 24.11 13.05 -10.49
CA VAL A 57 24.61 13.25 -11.85
C VAL A 57 24.75 14.75 -12.05
N GLU A 58 25.99 15.24 -12.17
CA GLU A 58 26.24 16.64 -12.52
C GLU A 58 25.78 16.91 -13.96
N GLU A 59 24.78 17.77 -14.12
CA GLU A 59 24.44 18.39 -15.41
C GLU A 59 25.55 19.37 -15.85
N PRO A 60 25.79 19.56 -17.17
CA PRO A 60 26.85 20.43 -17.65
C PRO A 60 26.58 21.89 -17.30
N ALA A 61 27.56 22.52 -16.67
CA ALA A 61 27.49 23.88 -16.15
C ALA A 61 27.14 24.92 -17.23
N PHE A 62 26.04 25.63 -17.01
CA PHE A 62 25.74 26.89 -17.69
C PHE A 62 26.82 27.91 -17.32
N ALA A 63 27.46 28.52 -18.31
CA ALA A 63 28.52 29.52 -18.09
C ALA A 63 27.94 30.78 -17.42
N MET A 64 28.24 30.98 -16.14
CA MET A 64 27.93 32.21 -15.41
C MET A 64 28.92 33.32 -15.81
N PRO A 65 28.47 34.58 -16.03
CA PRO A 65 29.37 35.69 -16.30
C PRO A 65 30.25 36.00 -15.07
N HIS A 66 31.49 36.43 -15.33
CA HIS A 66 32.49 36.67 -14.29
C HIS A 66 32.04 37.75 -13.29
N LEU A 67 31.96 37.38 -12.01
CA LEU A 67 31.80 38.32 -10.90
C LEU A 67 33.08 39.15 -10.73
N PRO A 68 33.00 40.46 -10.48
CA PRO A 68 34.18 41.28 -10.24
C PRO A 68 34.83 40.89 -8.90
N HIS A 69 36.16 41.05 -8.83
CA HIS A 69 36.94 40.72 -7.64
C HIS A 69 36.51 41.57 -6.43
N LEU A 70 36.18 40.90 -5.32
CA LEU A 70 35.96 41.56 -4.03
C LEU A 70 37.31 42.04 -3.45
N PRO A 71 37.36 43.22 -2.81
CA PRO A 71 38.60 43.70 -2.18
C PRO A 71 38.98 42.83 -0.98
N HIS A 72 40.29 42.75 -0.69
CA HIS A 72 40.82 41.97 0.42
C HIS A 72 40.18 42.34 1.76
N ARG A 73 39.73 41.33 2.52
CA ARG A 73 39.28 41.49 3.90
C ARG A 73 40.45 41.93 4.79
N PRO A 74 40.30 42.95 5.65
CA PRO A 74 41.28 43.21 6.70
C PRO A 74 41.29 42.06 7.72
N HIS A 75 42.45 41.79 8.32
CA HIS A 75 42.62 40.75 9.34
C HIS A 75 41.58 40.87 10.45
N ALA A 76 40.94 39.74 10.79
CA ALA A 76 40.04 39.65 11.93
C ALA A 76 40.83 39.97 13.22
N PRO A 77 40.31 40.82 14.12
CA PRO A 77 40.95 41.09 15.39
C PRO A 77 40.99 39.81 16.23
N GLN A 78 42.09 39.62 16.98
CA GLN A 78 42.17 38.49 17.91
C GLN A 78 41.07 38.61 18.98
N PRO A 79 40.40 37.50 19.36
CA PRO A 79 39.42 37.54 20.42
C PRO A 79 40.08 37.98 21.74
N PRO A 80 39.39 38.78 22.57
CA PRO A 80 39.95 39.23 23.84
C PRO A 80 40.25 38.04 24.76
N ARG A 81 41.35 38.11 25.51
CA ARG A 81 41.68 37.11 26.54
C ARG A 81 40.55 37.08 27.57
N MET A 82 39.98 35.89 27.81
CA MET A 82 38.95 35.72 28.83
C MET A 82 39.51 36.12 30.20
N PRO A 83 38.76 36.89 31.00
CA PRO A 83 39.15 37.13 32.39
C PRO A 83 39.19 35.79 33.14
N PRO A 84 39.98 35.66 34.22
CA PRO A 84 39.93 34.46 35.05
C PRO A 84 38.48 34.25 35.49
N THR A 85 37.94 33.06 35.26
CA THR A 85 36.59 32.71 35.68
C THR A 85 36.49 32.97 37.18
N PRO A 86 35.54 33.80 37.65
CA PRO A 86 35.29 33.86 39.07
C PRO A 86 34.93 32.43 39.51
N ARG A 87 35.59 31.92 40.56
CA ARG A 87 35.04 30.77 41.29
C ARG A 87 33.70 31.23 41.84
N ILE A 88 32.64 31.01 41.07
CA ILE A 88 31.28 31.11 41.57
C ILE A 88 31.16 29.96 42.56
N HIS A 89 31.32 30.26 43.83
CA HIS A 89 30.72 29.42 44.85
C HIS A 89 29.23 29.49 44.58
N PHE A 90 28.65 28.46 43.95
CA PHE A 90 27.21 28.22 43.94
C PHE A 90 26.80 27.89 45.38
N GLY A 91 26.79 28.91 46.23
CA GLY A 91 26.05 28.86 47.47
C GLY A 91 24.60 28.89 47.07
N TRP A 92 23.93 27.74 47.10
CA TRP A 92 22.47 27.65 47.16
C TRP A 92 21.97 28.22 48.50
N GLN A 93 22.38 29.42 48.87
CA GLN A 93 21.62 30.23 49.81
C GLN A 93 20.49 30.84 48.99
N GLN A 94 19.53 30.01 48.57
CA GLN A 94 18.22 30.50 48.23
C GLN A 94 17.79 31.33 49.44
N ARG A 95 17.67 32.65 49.29
CA ARG A 95 17.00 33.47 50.28
C ARG A 95 15.57 32.95 50.33
N ARG A 96 15.32 32.02 51.26
CA ARG A 96 13.99 31.47 51.55
C ARG A 96 13.08 32.67 51.74
N GLN A 97 12.27 32.97 50.73
CA GLN A 97 11.30 34.05 50.88
C GLN A 97 10.33 33.59 51.97
N PRO A 98 10.08 34.40 53.00
CA PRO A 98 9.08 34.04 54.00
C PRO A 98 7.75 33.83 53.27
N ILE A 99 7.10 32.69 53.54
CA ILE A 99 5.80 32.35 52.99
C ILE A 99 4.81 33.45 53.40
N ASP A 100 4.14 34.06 52.43
CA ASP A 100 3.11 35.07 52.72
C ASP A 100 1.92 34.39 53.44
N PRO A 101 1.60 34.78 54.69
CA PRO A 101 0.49 34.20 55.43
C PRO A 101 -0.86 34.32 54.71
N ARG A 102 -1.06 35.37 53.90
CA ARG A 102 -2.29 35.55 53.11
C ARG A 102 -2.43 34.52 52.01
N LEU A 103 -1.31 34.20 51.34
CA LEU A 103 -1.27 33.17 50.30
C LEU A 103 -1.51 31.79 50.91
N SER A 104 -0.87 31.50 52.06
CA SER A 104 -1.10 30.27 52.81
C SER A 104 -2.56 30.09 53.21
N GLU A 105 -3.19 31.13 53.77
CA GLU A 105 -4.60 31.07 54.13
C GLU A 105 -5.52 30.93 52.91
N ALA A 106 -5.19 31.58 51.79
CA ALA A 106 -5.95 31.44 50.55
C ALA A 106 -5.86 30.03 49.95
N LEU A 107 -4.66 29.42 49.93
CA LEU A 107 -4.47 28.04 49.48
C LEU A 107 -5.15 27.02 50.43
N ALA A 108 -5.13 27.26 51.75
CA ALA A 108 -5.84 26.43 52.72
C ALA A 108 -7.36 26.42 52.47
N ARG A 109 -7.96 27.56 52.13
CA ARG A 109 -9.39 27.64 51.71
C ARG A 109 -9.66 26.88 50.41
N LEU A 110 -8.64 26.72 49.57
CA LEU A 110 -8.68 25.90 48.37
C LEU A 110 -8.35 24.42 48.64
N GLY A 111 -8.25 24.00 49.91
CA GLY A 111 -8.05 22.62 50.31
C GLY A 111 -6.57 22.20 50.33
N LEU A 112 -5.65 23.15 50.18
CA LEU A 112 -4.21 22.95 50.22
C LEU A 112 -3.68 23.54 51.54
N ALA A 113 -3.90 22.81 52.64
CA ALA A 113 -3.41 23.15 53.98
C ALA A 113 -2.15 22.35 54.31
N ASP A 114 -1.46 22.72 55.40
CA ASP A 114 -0.35 21.98 55.99
C ASP A 114 0.82 21.65 55.02
N LEU A 115 1.07 22.57 54.08
CA LEU A 115 2.10 22.44 53.06
C LEU A 115 3.51 22.42 53.66
N SER A 116 4.32 21.43 53.26
CA SER A 116 5.73 21.32 53.63
C SER A 116 6.58 22.42 52.98
N GLU A 117 7.83 22.59 53.44
CA GLU A 117 8.77 23.52 52.77
C GLU A 117 8.99 23.15 51.30
N GLU A 118 8.96 21.85 50.97
CA GLU A 118 9.10 21.36 49.60
C GLU A 118 7.88 21.72 48.76
N ASP A 119 6.66 21.56 49.30
CA ASP A 119 5.43 21.94 48.61
C ASP A 119 5.43 23.43 48.22
N TRP A 120 5.82 24.29 49.16
CA TRP A 120 5.98 25.72 48.90
C TRP A 120 7.01 26.00 47.82
N HIS A 121 8.12 25.26 47.82
CA HIS A 121 9.16 25.37 46.82
C HIS A 121 8.64 24.98 45.42
N GLN A 122 7.92 23.86 45.32
CA GLN A 122 7.30 23.38 44.09
C GLN A 122 6.29 24.38 43.53
N LEU A 123 5.39 24.90 44.38
CA LEU A 123 4.42 25.93 43.98
C LEU A 123 5.13 27.18 43.43
N GLN A 124 6.23 27.61 44.05
CA GLN A 124 6.98 28.78 43.65
C GLN A 124 7.72 28.57 42.32
N ILE A 125 8.46 27.47 42.16
CA ILE A 125 9.22 27.16 40.94
C ILE A 125 8.29 27.01 39.75
N HIS A 126 7.15 26.35 39.93
CA HIS A 126 6.21 26.09 38.85
C HIS A 126 5.19 27.22 38.67
N HIS A 127 5.28 28.31 39.45
CA HIS A 127 4.38 29.46 39.37
C HIS A 127 2.90 29.06 39.50
N ILE A 128 2.60 28.21 40.48
CA ILE A 128 1.25 27.77 40.82
C ILE A 128 0.70 28.72 41.87
N ASN A 129 -0.37 29.43 41.54
CA ASN A 129 -1.03 30.40 42.41
C ASN A 129 -2.50 30.00 42.65
N THR A 130 -3.19 30.73 43.53
CA THR A 130 -4.60 30.48 43.87
C THR A 130 -5.49 30.48 42.63
N ALA A 131 -5.28 31.41 41.68
CA ALA A 131 -6.04 31.47 40.44
C ALA A 131 -5.85 30.22 39.55
N PHE A 132 -4.67 29.59 39.58
CA PHE A 132 -4.46 28.30 38.91
C PHE A 132 -5.29 27.20 39.58
N VAL A 133 -5.22 27.07 40.91
CA VAL A 133 -5.97 26.06 41.67
C VAL A 133 -7.49 26.25 41.54
N GLU A 134 -7.96 27.50 41.60
CA GLU A 134 -9.37 27.87 41.41
C GLU A 134 -9.90 27.45 40.04
N ARG A 135 -9.09 27.54 38.99
CA ARG A 135 -9.47 27.12 37.63
C ARG A 135 -9.83 25.64 37.56
N TYR A 136 -9.03 24.77 38.16
CA TYR A 136 -9.30 23.33 38.18
C TYR A 136 -10.48 23.01 39.09
N ARG A 137 -10.57 23.64 40.26
CA ARG A 137 -11.73 23.51 41.15
C ARG A 137 -13.04 23.95 40.49
N GLY A 138 -12.99 25.03 39.71
CA GLY A 138 -14.12 25.53 38.92
C GLY A 138 -14.58 24.56 37.83
N ALA A 139 -13.66 23.76 37.28
CA ALA A 139 -13.96 22.66 36.36
C ALA A 139 -14.37 21.36 37.08
N GLY A 140 -14.69 21.41 38.38
CA GLY A 140 -15.08 20.24 39.17
C GLY A 140 -13.94 19.32 39.59
N VAL A 141 -12.70 19.63 39.19
CA VAL A 141 -11.50 18.87 39.57
C VAL A 141 -11.09 19.26 40.99
N LYS A 142 -11.40 18.40 41.95
CA LYS A 142 -11.14 18.61 43.38
C LYS A 142 -10.06 17.65 43.88
N ALA A 143 -9.58 17.92 45.10
CA ALA A 143 -8.63 17.07 45.83
C ALA A 143 -7.34 16.74 45.05
N LEU A 144 -6.72 17.78 44.46
CA LEU A 144 -5.42 17.64 43.81
C LEU A 144 -4.30 17.80 44.84
N THR A 145 -3.32 16.90 44.79
CA THR A 145 -2.05 17.03 45.50
C THR A 145 -1.17 18.12 44.85
N ILE A 146 -0.12 18.54 45.55
CA ILE A 146 0.86 19.48 45.00
C ILE A 146 1.58 18.87 43.79
N GLU A 147 1.93 17.59 43.87
CA GLU A 147 2.57 16.86 42.75
C GLU A 147 1.67 16.85 41.51
N GLU A 148 0.38 16.55 41.67
CA GLU A 148 -0.59 16.59 40.57
C GLU A 148 -0.74 18.00 39.99
N LEU A 149 -0.82 19.04 40.82
CA LEU A 149 -0.87 20.43 40.37
C LEU A 149 0.38 20.81 39.56
N VAL A 150 1.55 20.33 39.99
CA VAL A 150 2.83 20.51 39.28
C VAL A 150 2.80 19.81 37.93
N GLN A 151 2.36 18.55 37.86
CA GLN A 151 2.26 17.82 36.59
C GLN A 151 1.31 18.52 35.61
N LEU A 152 0.10 18.89 36.07
CA LEU A 152 -0.87 19.64 35.28
C LEU A 152 -0.29 20.95 34.73
N LYS A 153 0.51 21.65 35.56
CA LYS A 153 1.16 22.92 35.20
C LYS A 153 2.28 22.72 34.18
N ILE A 154 3.18 21.77 34.40
CA ILE A 154 4.34 21.51 33.51
C ILE A 154 3.88 21.06 32.13
N HIS A 155 2.88 20.16 32.08
CA HIS A 155 2.40 19.57 30.83
C HIS A 155 1.27 20.37 30.17
N ASN A 156 0.89 21.52 30.74
CA ASN A 156 -0.20 22.38 30.24
C ASN A 156 -1.51 21.62 30.02
N VAL A 157 -1.86 20.74 30.96
CA VAL A 157 -3.08 19.94 30.86
C VAL A 157 -4.31 20.86 30.96
N PRO A 158 -5.25 20.85 30.01
CA PRO A 158 -6.45 21.67 30.12
C PRO A 158 -7.37 21.17 31.24
N PRO A 159 -7.96 22.06 32.07
CA PRO A 159 -8.94 21.64 33.10
C PRO A 159 -10.12 20.86 32.53
N GLU A 160 -10.58 21.23 31.33
CA GLU A 160 -11.66 20.52 30.64
C GLU A 160 -11.29 19.07 30.29
N LEU A 161 -10.05 18.80 29.89
CA LEU A 161 -9.62 17.43 29.60
C LEU A 161 -9.64 16.57 30.86
N VAL A 162 -9.14 17.10 31.98
CA VAL A 162 -9.20 16.40 33.29
C VAL A 162 -10.64 16.14 33.71
N GLN A 163 -11.50 17.14 33.56
CA GLN A 163 -12.92 17.02 33.86
C GLN A 163 -13.56 15.91 33.02
N VAL A 164 -13.40 15.93 31.70
CA VAL A 164 -14.00 14.95 30.79
C VAL A 164 -13.53 13.53 31.11
N VAL A 165 -12.23 13.33 31.31
CA VAL A 165 -11.69 11.99 31.62
C VAL A 165 -12.25 11.50 32.96
N ARG A 166 -12.25 12.33 34.01
CA ARG A 166 -12.81 11.93 35.32
C ARG A 166 -14.33 11.74 35.31
N GLU A 167 -15.05 12.45 34.44
CA GLU A 167 -16.49 12.26 34.24
C GLU A 167 -16.82 10.89 33.64
N VAL A 168 -16.03 10.43 32.66
CA VAL A 168 -16.29 9.17 31.96
C VAL A 168 -15.64 7.95 32.62
N ALA A 169 -14.48 8.13 33.23
CA ALA A 169 -13.65 7.06 33.77
C ALA A 169 -13.76 6.89 35.29
N GLY A 170 -14.35 7.88 35.96
CA GLY A 170 -14.41 7.97 37.42
C GLY A 170 -13.42 8.98 37.99
N ALA A 171 -13.75 9.50 39.18
CA ALA A 171 -12.98 10.57 39.83
C ALA A 171 -11.56 10.15 40.25
N ASP A 172 -11.31 8.85 40.35
CA ASP A 172 -10.07 8.26 40.87
C ASP A 172 -8.99 8.04 39.80
N VAL A 173 -9.26 8.34 38.51
CA VAL A 173 -8.23 8.28 37.47
C VAL A 173 -7.08 9.23 37.81
N ALA A 174 -5.88 8.66 37.76
CA ALA A 174 -4.68 9.35 38.18
C ALA A 174 -4.25 10.39 37.12
N ILE A 175 -3.68 11.51 37.58
CA ILE A 175 -3.32 12.62 36.69
C ILE A 175 -2.24 12.22 35.68
N ASP A 176 -1.34 11.32 36.05
CA ASP A 176 -0.30 10.76 35.19
C ASP A 176 -0.87 9.97 34.01
N GLU A 177 -2.07 9.39 34.11
CA GLU A 177 -2.78 8.76 32.99
C GLU A 177 -3.40 9.81 32.04
N ILE A 178 -3.74 10.99 32.54
CA ILE A 178 -4.34 12.08 31.76
C ILE A 178 -3.28 12.94 31.06
N VAL A 179 -2.10 13.08 31.67
CA VAL A 179 -0.97 13.87 31.13
C VAL A 179 -0.59 13.47 29.69
N PRO A 180 -0.44 12.18 29.32
CA PRO A 180 -0.15 11.77 27.94
C PRO A 180 -1.18 12.27 26.93
N LEU A 181 -2.47 12.27 27.29
CA LEU A 181 -3.55 12.78 26.44
C LEU A 181 -3.33 14.26 26.12
N ALA A 182 -2.95 15.06 27.12
CA ALA A 182 -2.66 16.48 26.93
C ALA A 182 -1.38 16.72 26.09
N ILE A 183 -0.31 15.98 26.37
CA ILE A 183 0.96 16.06 25.63
C ILE A 183 0.70 15.82 24.13
N HIS A 184 -0.15 14.83 23.82
CA HIS A 184 -0.52 14.48 22.45
C HIS A 184 -1.75 15.21 21.93
N ARG A 185 -2.19 16.26 22.63
CA ARG A 185 -3.28 17.17 22.21
C ARG A 185 -4.58 16.44 21.87
N VAL A 186 -4.90 15.40 22.62
CA VAL A 186 -6.18 14.71 22.51
C VAL A 186 -7.29 15.72 22.80
N ASN A 187 -8.25 15.78 21.89
CA ASN A 187 -9.41 16.64 22.00
C ASN A 187 -10.39 16.07 23.06
N PRO A 188 -10.87 16.84 24.06
CA PRO A 188 -11.87 16.37 25.03
C PRO A 188 -13.16 15.86 24.38
N GLU A 189 -13.64 16.47 23.29
CA GLU A 189 -14.77 15.97 22.52
C GLU A 189 -14.50 14.61 21.86
N LEU A 190 -13.25 14.33 21.48
CA LEU A 190 -12.86 13.00 20.99
C LEU A 190 -13.00 11.95 22.09
N VAL A 191 -12.59 12.26 23.32
CA VAL A 191 -12.79 11.34 24.46
C VAL A 191 -14.28 11.05 24.67
N ARG A 192 -15.13 12.09 24.68
CA ARG A 192 -16.59 11.91 24.81
C ARG A 192 -17.17 11.06 23.69
N GLU A 193 -16.74 11.28 22.45
CA GLU A 193 -17.21 10.51 21.28
C GLU A 193 -16.80 9.04 21.36
N LEU A 194 -15.55 8.77 21.73
CA LEU A 194 -15.04 7.41 21.88
C LEU A 194 -15.78 6.67 22.99
N VAL A 195 -16.01 7.30 24.15
CA VAL A 195 -16.77 6.67 25.24
C VAL A 195 -18.22 6.42 24.84
N ALA A 196 -18.85 7.36 24.13
CA ALA A 196 -20.21 7.18 23.64
C ALA A 196 -20.34 6.07 22.58
N TRP A 197 -19.24 5.74 21.90
CA TRP A 197 -19.21 4.71 20.86
C TRP A 197 -18.75 3.34 21.37
N LYS A 198 -17.71 3.30 22.20
CA LYS A 198 -17.00 2.08 22.63
C LYS A 198 -17.19 1.74 24.11
N GLY A 199 -17.80 2.62 24.90
CA GLY A 199 -17.95 2.48 26.35
C GLY A 199 -16.83 3.16 27.14
N ALA A 200 -16.96 3.15 28.47
CA ALA A 200 -16.07 3.86 29.38
C ALA A 200 -14.73 3.14 29.66
N ASP A 201 -14.65 1.84 29.37
CA ASP A 201 -13.46 1.01 29.60
C ASP A 201 -12.48 1.12 28.43
N LEU A 202 -11.91 2.31 28.25
CA LEU A 202 -10.92 2.61 27.22
C LEU A 202 -9.51 2.49 27.78
N ASP A 203 -8.61 1.92 26.99
CA ASP A 203 -7.17 2.04 27.25
C ASP A 203 -6.69 3.47 26.94
N TRP A 204 -6.33 4.23 27.97
CA TRP A 204 -5.86 5.61 27.83
C TRP A 204 -4.58 5.73 27.00
N HIS A 205 -3.75 4.68 26.96
CA HIS A 205 -2.60 4.65 26.08
C HIS A 205 -3.03 4.68 24.60
N SER A 206 -3.95 3.80 24.21
CA SER A 206 -4.56 3.79 22.88
C SER A 206 -5.25 5.12 22.55
N VAL A 207 -5.91 5.78 23.51
CA VAL A 207 -6.50 7.12 23.27
C VAL A 207 -5.42 8.17 23.02
N ALA A 208 -4.28 8.10 23.73
CA ALA A 208 -3.14 8.97 23.48
C ALA A 208 -2.54 8.78 22.07
N GLU A 209 -2.47 7.52 21.58
CA GLU A 209 -2.01 7.20 20.22
C GLU A 209 -2.83 7.89 19.13
N LEU A 210 -4.15 8.04 19.32
CA LEU A 210 -4.99 8.81 18.40
C LEU A 210 -4.54 10.28 18.31
N GLY A 211 -4.10 10.86 19.43
CA GLY A 211 -3.51 12.20 19.46
C GLY A 211 -2.16 12.25 18.73
N ILE A 212 -1.28 11.26 18.97
CA ILE A 212 0.03 11.13 18.29
C ILE A 212 -0.15 11.12 16.77
N HIS A 213 -1.11 10.32 16.29
CA HIS A 213 -1.38 10.14 14.87
C HIS A 213 -2.39 11.13 14.29
N ARG A 214 -2.81 12.14 15.09
CA ARG A 214 -3.71 13.22 14.69
C ARG A 214 -5.02 12.70 14.08
N THR A 215 -5.55 11.63 14.65
CA THR A 215 -6.83 11.05 14.26
C THR A 215 -7.95 12.07 14.49
N PRO A 216 -8.69 12.48 13.44
CA PRO A 216 -9.71 13.52 13.57
C PRO A 216 -10.95 13.05 14.34
N LEU A 217 -11.53 13.92 15.17
CA LEU A 217 -12.84 13.70 15.80
C LEU A 217 -13.93 13.40 14.76
N GLU A 218 -13.92 14.14 13.66
CA GLU A 218 -14.88 13.99 12.57
C GLU A 218 -14.76 12.63 11.89
N LEU A 219 -13.59 11.97 11.94
CA LEU A 219 -13.42 10.63 11.37
C LEU A 219 -14.18 9.61 12.21
N VAL A 220 -14.02 9.68 13.53
CA VAL A 220 -14.74 8.82 14.50
C VAL A 220 -16.26 8.99 14.32
N ARG A 221 -16.74 10.23 14.25
CA ARG A 221 -18.16 10.52 14.02
C ARG A 221 -18.66 9.96 12.69
N GLN A 222 -17.88 10.08 11.62
CA GLN A 222 -18.24 9.58 10.31
C GLN A 222 -18.34 8.05 10.30
N LEU A 223 -17.38 7.34 10.90
CA LEU A 223 -17.37 5.89 10.99
C LEU A 223 -18.56 5.37 11.83
N ARG A 224 -18.83 6.02 12.96
CA ARG A 224 -20.01 5.73 13.79
C ARG A 224 -21.32 5.96 13.04
N LYS A 225 -21.44 7.06 12.29
CA LYS A 225 -22.63 7.36 11.45
C LYS A 225 -22.85 6.30 10.38
N LEU A 226 -21.78 5.71 9.86
CA LEU A 226 -21.82 4.62 8.88
C LEU A 226 -22.05 3.24 9.50
N GLY A 227 -22.15 3.14 10.84
CA GLY A 227 -22.36 1.87 11.55
C GLY A 227 -21.14 0.95 11.52
N MET A 228 -19.93 1.49 11.40
CA MET A 228 -18.68 0.71 11.37
C MET A 228 -18.20 0.34 12.79
N ASP A 229 -19.08 -0.29 13.58
CA ASP A 229 -18.89 -0.49 15.01
C ASP A 229 -17.71 -1.40 15.40
N GLU A 230 -17.21 -2.21 14.47
CA GLU A 230 -16.07 -3.12 14.69
C GLU A 230 -14.70 -2.44 14.60
N VAL A 231 -14.61 -1.19 14.11
CA VAL A 231 -13.33 -0.47 13.98
C VAL A 231 -12.72 -0.21 15.35
N SER A 232 -11.55 -0.78 15.64
CA SER A 232 -10.84 -0.65 16.91
C SER A 232 -10.13 0.70 17.06
N LEU A 233 -9.63 1.01 18.27
CA LEU A 233 -8.78 2.20 18.47
C LEU A 233 -7.46 2.10 17.68
N ALA A 234 -6.91 0.90 17.53
CA ALA A 234 -5.74 0.65 16.71
C ALA A 234 -6.01 0.97 15.23
N ASP A 235 -7.17 0.55 14.70
CA ASP A 235 -7.58 0.88 13.33
C ASP A 235 -7.76 2.40 13.15
N LEU A 236 -8.33 3.09 14.15
CA LEU A 236 -8.44 4.55 14.13
C LEU A 236 -7.06 5.25 14.14
N ALA A 237 -6.09 4.70 14.87
CA ALA A 237 -4.71 5.18 14.87
C ALA A 237 -4.06 4.96 13.50
N GLU A 238 -4.21 3.77 12.92
CA GLU A 238 -3.72 3.42 11.58
C GLU A 238 -4.32 4.33 10.50
N MET A 239 -5.63 4.58 10.55
CA MET A 239 -6.29 5.57 9.70
C MET A 239 -5.68 6.98 9.87
N GLY A 240 -5.31 7.37 11.09
CA GLY A 240 -4.59 8.61 11.38
C GLY A 240 -3.21 8.66 10.72
N ILE A 241 -2.42 7.59 10.89
CA ILE A 241 -1.07 7.41 10.29
C ILE A 241 -1.14 7.60 8.78
N HIS A 242 -2.09 6.94 8.12
CA HIS A 242 -2.25 6.98 6.67
C HIS A 242 -3.12 8.14 6.16
N ARG A 243 -3.48 9.07 7.05
CA ARG A 243 -4.24 10.29 6.71
C ARG A 243 -5.56 9.99 6.00
N VAL A 244 -6.27 8.96 6.45
CA VAL A 244 -7.68 8.73 6.09
C VAL A 244 -8.49 9.88 6.68
N ARG A 245 -9.19 10.63 5.82
CA ARG A 245 -9.94 11.83 6.23
C ARG A 245 -11.45 11.56 6.16
N PRO A 246 -12.27 12.23 6.98
CA PRO A 246 -13.72 12.03 7.00
C PRO A 246 -14.37 12.17 5.61
N ALA A 247 -13.98 13.19 4.85
CA ALA A 247 -14.48 13.41 3.49
C ALA A 247 -14.11 12.27 2.52
N PHE A 248 -12.92 11.68 2.66
CA PHE A 248 -12.53 10.52 1.86
C PHE A 248 -13.40 9.31 2.20
N VAL A 249 -13.62 9.03 3.49
CA VAL A 249 -14.50 7.95 3.94
C VAL A 249 -15.93 8.16 3.42
N GLU A 250 -16.49 9.35 3.60
CA GLU A 250 -17.85 9.67 3.15
C GLU A 250 -18.00 9.50 1.62
N GLU A 251 -17.07 10.06 0.84
CA GLU A 251 -17.13 9.96 -0.62
C GLU A 251 -16.98 8.52 -1.09
N VAL A 252 -16.00 7.78 -0.57
CA VAL A 252 -15.71 6.41 -1.03
C VAL A 252 -16.83 5.45 -0.62
N MET A 253 -17.32 5.54 0.62
CA MET A 253 -18.43 4.70 1.08
C MET A 253 -19.73 5.04 0.32
N GLY A 254 -19.95 6.31 -0.04
CA GLY A 254 -21.10 6.73 -0.84
C GLY A 254 -21.14 6.17 -2.27
N LEU A 255 -20.02 5.62 -2.77
CA LEU A 255 -19.97 4.94 -4.07
C LEU A 255 -20.52 3.51 -4.01
N ASN A 256 -20.75 2.96 -2.80
CA ASN A 256 -21.25 1.60 -2.58
C ASN A 256 -20.46 0.53 -3.36
N LEU A 257 -19.13 0.61 -3.33
CA LEU A 257 -18.26 -0.39 -3.96
C LEU A 257 -18.50 -1.77 -3.33
N PRO A 258 -18.69 -2.83 -4.13
CA PRO A 258 -18.88 -4.18 -3.60
C PRO A 258 -17.69 -4.63 -2.75
N GLY A 259 -17.95 -5.12 -1.52
CA GLY A 259 -16.90 -5.68 -0.65
C GLY A 259 -16.00 -4.65 0.02
N ILE A 260 -16.36 -3.36 0.03
CA ILE A 260 -15.56 -2.36 0.75
C ILE A 260 -15.59 -2.57 2.27
N GLU A 261 -14.40 -2.48 2.87
CA GLU A 261 -14.15 -2.68 4.30
C GLU A 261 -13.25 -1.54 4.83
N PRO A 262 -13.18 -1.32 6.15
CA PRO A 262 -12.36 -0.24 6.72
C PRO A 262 -10.88 -0.30 6.35
N HIS A 263 -10.28 -1.50 6.29
CA HIS A 263 -8.87 -1.68 5.95
C HIS A 263 -8.57 -1.23 4.50
N HIS A 264 -9.51 -1.42 3.57
CA HIS A 264 -9.39 -0.90 2.21
C HIS A 264 -9.25 0.63 2.17
N LEU A 265 -9.90 1.37 3.08
CA LEU A 265 -9.75 2.83 3.14
C LEU A 265 -8.32 3.22 3.51
N VAL A 266 -7.65 2.46 4.37
CA VAL A 266 -6.25 2.65 4.73
C VAL A 266 -5.36 2.33 3.54
N GLU A 267 -5.52 1.16 2.92
CA GLU A 267 -4.73 0.72 1.76
C GLU A 267 -4.83 1.71 0.59
N MET A 268 -6.04 2.17 0.27
CA MET A 268 -6.24 3.20 -0.74
C MET A 268 -5.42 4.46 -0.42
N ARG A 269 -5.31 4.87 0.85
CA ARG A 269 -4.50 6.02 1.22
C ARG A 269 -3.00 5.74 1.18
N ILE A 270 -2.56 4.52 1.52
CA ILE A 270 -1.16 4.07 1.39
C ILE A 270 -0.71 4.21 -0.07
N TYR A 271 -1.51 3.73 -1.01
CA TYR A 271 -1.22 3.81 -2.45
C TYR A 271 -1.61 5.16 -3.09
N GLY A 272 -1.99 6.15 -2.28
CA GLY A 272 -2.19 7.52 -2.73
C GLY A 272 -3.50 7.78 -3.49
N LEU A 273 -4.46 6.86 -3.45
CA LEU A 273 -5.77 7.04 -4.08
C LEU A 273 -6.52 8.22 -3.45
N ARG A 274 -7.08 9.07 -4.31
CA ARG A 274 -7.89 10.23 -3.95
C ARG A 274 -9.34 9.96 -4.32
N SER A 275 -10.30 10.58 -3.62
CA SER A 275 -11.73 10.40 -3.88
C SER A 275 -12.11 10.64 -5.35
N GLY A 276 -11.44 11.60 -6.02
CA GLY A 276 -11.61 11.85 -7.46
C GLY A 276 -11.30 10.63 -8.33
N PHE A 277 -10.15 9.98 -8.10
CA PHE A 277 -9.79 8.75 -8.81
C PHE A 277 -10.80 7.64 -8.54
N VAL A 278 -11.12 7.36 -7.27
CA VAL A 278 -12.06 6.29 -6.90
C VAL A 278 -13.43 6.52 -7.55
N ARG A 279 -13.95 7.75 -7.49
CA ARG A 279 -15.22 8.13 -8.13
C ARG A 279 -15.19 7.97 -9.64
N GLU A 280 -14.11 8.40 -10.30
CA GLU A 280 -13.99 8.30 -11.76
C GLU A 280 -13.91 6.84 -12.22
N MET A 281 -13.19 6.00 -11.48
CA MET A 281 -13.10 4.57 -11.78
C MET A 281 -14.42 3.84 -11.49
N ALA A 282 -15.07 4.14 -10.36
CA ALA A 282 -16.40 3.60 -10.04
C ALA A 282 -17.43 3.94 -11.12
N ALA A 283 -17.40 5.17 -11.66
CA ALA A 283 -18.29 5.60 -12.73
C ALA A 283 -18.11 4.84 -14.06
N LEU A 284 -17.00 4.11 -14.21
CA LEU A 284 -16.82 3.21 -15.35
C LEU A 284 -17.73 1.98 -15.23
N ASN A 285 -18.16 1.55 -14.04
CA ASN A 285 -18.95 0.32 -13.87
C ASN A 285 -18.25 -0.90 -14.51
N LEU A 286 -16.95 -1.08 -14.27
CA LEU A 286 -16.22 -2.24 -14.78
C LEU A 286 -16.76 -3.53 -14.09
N PRO A 287 -16.91 -4.65 -14.82
CA PRO A 287 -17.62 -5.83 -14.32
C PRO A 287 -17.10 -6.43 -13.01
N ASP A 288 -15.78 -6.36 -12.77
CA ASP A 288 -15.04 -6.95 -11.65
C ASP A 288 -14.41 -5.87 -10.74
N LEU A 289 -14.95 -4.64 -10.76
CA LEU A 289 -14.38 -3.55 -9.96
C LEU A 289 -14.62 -3.74 -8.46
N THR A 290 -13.61 -4.24 -7.76
CA THR A 290 -13.56 -4.31 -6.29
C THR A 290 -12.58 -3.26 -5.73
N PRO A 291 -12.60 -2.97 -4.40
CA PRO A 291 -11.59 -2.15 -3.75
C PRO A 291 -10.15 -2.58 -4.05
N GLU A 292 -9.89 -3.88 -4.05
CA GLU A 292 -8.57 -4.46 -4.33
C GLU A 292 -8.19 -4.26 -5.80
N ARG A 293 -9.14 -4.38 -6.73
CA ARG A 293 -8.87 -4.06 -8.15
C ARG A 293 -8.62 -2.56 -8.35
N LEU A 294 -9.32 -1.68 -7.64
CA LEU A 294 -9.05 -0.24 -7.67
C LEU A 294 -7.64 0.09 -7.18
N ILE A 295 -7.19 -0.56 -6.11
CA ILE A 295 -5.85 -0.41 -5.58
C ILE A 295 -4.81 -0.95 -6.57
N GLU A 296 -5.01 -2.14 -7.13
CA GLU A 296 -4.14 -2.72 -8.16
C GLU A 296 -4.03 -1.81 -9.39
N MET A 297 -5.15 -1.30 -9.88
CA MET A 297 -5.21 -0.31 -10.96
C MET A 297 -4.36 0.92 -10.66
N ALA A 298 -4.45 1.46 -9.44
CA ALA A 298 -3.64 2.60 -9.04
C ALA A 298 -2.13 2.25 -8.97
N ILE A 299 -1.78 1.09 -8.40
CA ILE A 299 -0.39 0.60 -8.31
C ILE A 299 0.25 0.50 -9.70
N HIS A 300 -0.50 0.00 -10.68
CA HIS A 300 -0.02 -0.15 -12.05
C HIS A 300 -0.20 1.08 -12.93
N GLY A 301 -0.74 2.18 -12.39
CA GLY A 301 -0.88 3.45 -13.12
C GLY A 301 -2.03 3.48 -14.13
N VAL A 302 -3.04 2.62 -13.96
CA VAL A 302 -4.26 2.62 -14.77
C VAL A 302 -5.08 3.87 -14.43
N THR A 303 -5.09 4.84 -15.33
CA THR A 303 -5.88 6.08 -15.15
C THR A 303 -7.30 5.91 -15.69
N ALA A 304 -8.24 6.75 -15.21
CA ALA A 304 -9.60 6.77 -15.76
C ALA A 304 -9.61 7.14 -17.26
N ASP A 305 -8.71 8.02 -17.70
CA ASP A 305 -8.60 8.38 -19.12
C ASP A 305 -8.09 7.22 -19.98
N PHE A 306 -7.08 6.48 -19.49
CA PHE A 306 -6.63 5.24 -20.11
C PHE A 306 -7.78 4.23 -20.19
N ALA A 307 -8.47 3.98 -19.09
CA ALA A 307 -9.59 3.04 -19.05
C ALA A 307 -10.72 3.43 -20.02
N ARG A 308 -11.09 4.73 -20.09
CA ARG A 308 -12.05 5.25 -21.07
C ARG A 308 -11.56 5.06 -22.51
N GLN A 309 -10.27 5.30 -22.77
CA GLN A 309 -9.69 5.11 -24.09
C GLN A 309 -9.74 3.64 -24.51
N MET A 310 -9.31 2.73 -23.63
CA MET A 310 -9.33 1.29 -23.91
C MET A 310 -10.77 0.79 -24.14
N ARG A 311 -11.74 1.27 -23.36
CA ARG A 311 -13.15 0.92 -23.57
C ARG A 311 -13.73 1.43 -24.89
N ARG A 312 -13.33 2.63 -25.33
CA ARG A 312 -13.71 3.12 -26.67
C ARG A 312 -13.15 2.25 -27.79
N GLN A 313 -11.98 1.66 -27.59
CA GLN A 313 -11.29 0.86 -28.60
C GLN A 313 -11.72 -0.61 -28.60
N TYR A 314 -11.90 -1.22 -27.41
CA TYR A 314 -12.11 -2.67 -27.25
C TYR A 314 -13.49 -3.03 -26.68
N GLY A 315 -14.32 -2.04 -26.33
CA GLY A 315 -15.70 -2.21 -25.88
C GLY A 315 -15.91 -2.10 -24.37
N ASP A 316 -17.18 -2.05 -23.97
CA ASP A 316 -17.60 -1.77 -22.58
C ASP A 316 -17.50 -2.96 -21.62
N LYS A 317 -17.19 -4.15 -22.14
CA LYS A 317 -17.06 -5.38 -21.34
C LYS A 317 -15.67 -5.56 -20.71
N LEU A 318 -14.74 -4.62 -20.95
CA LEU A 318 -13.40 -4.70 -20.35
C LEU A 318 -13.50 -4.74 -18.83
N THR A 319 -12.75 -5.66 -18.24
CA THR A 319 -12.58 -5.79 -16.79
C THR A 319 -11.46 -4.90 -16.28
N ALA A 320 -11.49 -4.59 -14.98
CA ALA A 320 -10.40 -3.93 -14.27
C ALA A 320 -9.10 -4.72 -14.39
N ALA A 321 -9.14 -6.05 -14.24
CA ALA A 321 -7.97 -6.92 -14.41
C ALA A 321 -7.35 -6.80 -15.81
N GLN A 322 -8.16 -6.78 -16.87
CA GLN A 322 -7.69 -6.59 -18.24
C GLN A 322 -7.03 -5.22 -18.44
N LEU A 323 -7.60 -4.16 -17.85
CA LEU A 323 -7.02 -2.82 -17.93
C LEU A 323 -5.67 -2.73 -17.20
N VAL A 324 -5.53 -3.41 -16.06
CA VAL A 324 -4.26 -3.54 -15.34
C VAL A 324 -3.22 -4.20 -16.22
N GLU A 325 -3.57 -5.35 -16.80
CA GLU A 325 -2.64 -6.08 -17.65
C GLU A 325 -2.21 -5.24 -18.87
N MET A 326 -3.15 -4.64 -19.59
CA MET A 326 -2.85 -3.75 -20.73
C MET A 326 -1.86 -2.64 -20.34
N GLN A 327 -2.02 -2.08 -19.15
CA GLN A 327 -1.16 -1.03 -18.63
C GLN A 327 0.24 -1.54 -18.29
N ILE A 328 0.36 -2.77 -17.78
CA ILE A 328 1.65 -3.40 -17.45
C ILE A 328 2.43 -3.78 -18.71
N THR A 329 1.77 -4.43 -19.67
CA THR A 329 2.43 -5.01 -20.85
C THR A 329 2.67 -3.97 -21.96
N GLY A 330 1.92 -2.87 -21.96
CA GLY A 330 1.94 -1.85 -23.02
C GLY A 330 1.47 -2.36 -24.38
N HIS A 331 1.05 -3.62 -24.47
CA HIS A 331 0.55 -4.30 -25.67
C HIS A 331 -0.59 -5.23 -25.29
N PHE A 332 -1.66 -5.19 -26.06
CA PHE A 332 -2.83 -6.01 -25.83
C PHE A 332 -2.86 -7.18 -26.82
N ASP A 333 -2.75 -8.41 -26.31
CA ASP A 333 -3.01 -9.63 -27.08
C ASP A 333 -4.46 -10.07 -26.82
N LEU A 334 -5.35 -9.69 -27.74
CA LEU A 334 -6.76 -10.08 -27.76
C LEU A 334 -6.98 -11.61 -27.67
N GLY A 335 -5.98 -12.42 -28.04
CA GLY A 335 -6.06 -13.87 -28.00
C GLY A 335 -5.91 -14.49 -26.60
N ALA A 336 -5.22 -13.81 -25.68
CA ALA A 336 -4.81 -14.41 -24.40
C ALA A 336 -5.92 -14.44 -23.33
N TRP A 337 -6.97 -13.62 -23.45
CA TRP A 337 -8.00 -13.41 -22.42
C TRP A 337 -9.45 -13.55 -22.91
N ALA A 338 -9.65 -14.18 -24.07
CA ALA A 338 -10.98 -14.38 -24.64
C ALA A 338 -11.77 -15.46 -23.89
N GLU A 339 -12.42 -15.09 -22.79
CA GLU A 339 -13.62 -15.78 -22.33
C GLU A 339 -14.80 -15.42 -23.26
N ASP A 340 -15.17 -16.43 -24.04
CA ASP A 340 -16.43 -16.73 -24.71
C ASP A 340 -17.05 -15.84 -25.79
N TRP A 341 -16.76 -14.54 -25.95
CA TRP A 341 -17.47 -13.75 -26.99
C TRP A 341 -16.61 -13.09 -28.07
N GLN A 342 -15.27 -13.05 -27.92
CA GLN A 342 -14.36 -12.50 -28.94
C GLN A 342 -13.67 -13.56 -29.83
N LYS A 343 -13.89 -14.86 -29.58
CA LYS A 343 -13.38 -15.94 -30.45
C LYS A 343 -13.94 -15.90 -31.88
N GLU A 344 -14.93 -15.06 -32.17
CA GLU A 344 -15.41 -14.86 -33.54
C GLU A 344 -14.67 -13.74 -34.28
N ALA A 345 -14.08 -12.76 -33.60
CA ALA A 345 -13.41 -11.62 -34.25
C ALA A 345 -11.89 -11.80 -34.41
N ALA A 346 -11.26 -12.61 -33.55
CA ALA A 346 -9.80 -12.82 -33.56
C ALA A 346 -9.26 -13.47 -34.86
N PHE A 347 -10.12 -14.15 -35.61
CA PHE A 347 -9.70 -14.83 -36.84
C PHE A 347 -9.50 -13.90 -38.05
N GLU A 348 -10.03 -12.67 -38.01
CA GLU A 348 -9.76 -11.69 -39.07
C GLU A 348 -8.29 -11.23 -39.09
N LEU A 349 -7.54 -11.39 -37.99
CA LEU A 349 -6.15 -10.95 -37.89
C LEU A 349 -5.12 -11.98 -38.40
N GLU A 350 -5.49 -13.26 -38.55
CA GLU A 350 -4.66 -14.30 -39.19
C GLU A 350 -5.07 -14.62 -40.64
N GLY A 351 -5.82 -13.71 -41.26
CA GLY A 351 -6.15 -13.75 -42.69
C GLY A 351 -7.29 -14.69 -43.08
N ALA A 352 -7.75 -15.61 -42.23
CA ALA A 352 -8.88 -16.50 -42.50
C ALA A 352 -10.24 -15.83 -42.21
N PRO A 353 -11.19 -15.78 -43.17
CA PRO A 353 -12.51 -15.20 -42.90
C PRO A 353 -13.26 -15.97 -41.80
N VAL A 354 -13.90 -15.26 -40.86
CA VAL A 354 -14.71 -15.85 -39.78
C VAL A 354 -15.78 -16.82 -40.33
N SER A 355 -16.38 -16.46 -41.47
CA SER A 355 -17.36 -17.29 -42.17
C SER A 355 -16.80 -18.63 -42.65
N TYR A 356 -15.51 -18.70 -43.00
CA TYR A 356 -14.84 -19.94 -43.39
C TYR A 356 -14.70 -20.89 -42.20
N LEU A 357 -14.31 -20.36 -41.05
CA LEU A 357 -14.10 -21.15 -39.83
C LEU A 357 -15.42 -21.64 -39.22
N GLN A 358 -16.44 -20.79 -39.19
CA GLN A 358 -17.79 -21.18 -38.77
C GLN A 358 -18.34 -22.29 -39.68
N ALA A 359 -18.11 -22.19 -41.01
CA ALA A 359 -18.53 -23.22 -41.95
C ALA A 359 -17.81 -24.55 -41.74
N LEU A 360 -16.48 -24.54 -41.53
CA LEU A 360 -15.72 -25.76 -41.23
C LEU A 360 -16.13 -26.41 -39.90
N LYS A 361 -16.35 -25.63 -38.86
CA LYS A 361 -16.79 -26.14 -37.56
C LYS A 361 -18.16 -26.83 -37.64
N ALA A 362 -19.08 -26.27 -38.44
CA ALA A 362 -20.40 -26.85 -38.67
C ALA A 362 -20.36 -28.22 -39.40
N MET A 363 -19.27 -28.52 -40.12
CA MET A 363 -19.09 -29.80 -40.81
C MET A 363 -18.73 -30.97 -39.89
N GLY A 364 -18.33 -30.68 -38.64
CA GLY A 364 -18.06 -31.71 -37.64
C GLY A 364 -16.97 -32.71 -38.03
N LEU A 365 -15.97 -32.29 -38.83
CA LEU A 365 -14.87 -33.15 -39.23
C LEU A 365 -14.06 -33.61 -37.99
N PRO A 366 -13.83 -34.92 -37.79
CA PRO A 366 -13.06 -35.40 -36.65
C PRO A 366 -11.64 -34.82 -36.62
N GLY A 367 -11.14 -34.47 -35.44
CA GLY A 367 -9.79 -33.91 -35.25
C GLY A 367 -9.61 -32.47 -35.74
N LEU A 368 -10.71 -31.76 -36.04
CA LEU A 368 -10.69 -30.37 -36.49
C LEU A 368 -10.64 -29.40 -35.31
N ASP A 369 -9.43 -29.10 -34.84
CA ASP A 369 -9.15 -28.03 -33.87
C ASP A 369 -8.79 -26.70 -34.56
N GLU A 370 -8.61 -25.63 -33.78
CA GLU A 370 -8.31 -24.28 -34.28
C GLU A 370 -7.03 -24.24 -35.12
N ARG A 371 -5.99 -24.99 -34.72
CA ARG A 371 -4.73 -25.08 -35.46
C ARG A 371 -4.93 -25.76 -36.82
N MET A 372 -5.74 -26.81 -36.85
CA MET A 372 -6.01 -27.55 -38.08
C MET A 372 -6.90 -26.75 -39.04
N MET A 373 -7.88 -25.99 -38.55
CA MET A 373 -8.68 -25.08 -39.37
C MET A 373 -7.80 -24.02 -40.05
N MET A 374 -6.83 -23.46 -39.32
CA MET A 374 -5.86 -22.53 -39.88
C MET A 374 -4.89 -23.21 -40.86
N ALA A 375 -4.43 -24.42 -40.57
CA ALA A 375 -3.56 -25.18 -41.49
C ALA A 375 -4.26 -25.46 -42.84
N LEU A 376 -5.55 -25.82 -42.81
CA LEU A 376 -6.35 -25.98 -44.03
C LEU A 376 -6.48 -24.65 -44.80
N TYR A 377 -6.74 -23.55 -44.09
CA TYR A 377 -6.84 -22.22 -44.71
C TYR A 377 -5.54 -21.80 -45.41
N TYR A 378 -4.40 -21.90 -44.72
CA TYR A 378 -3.10 -21.53 -45.28
C TYR A 378 -2.66 -22.40 -46.45
N GLN A 379 -3.19 -23.63 -46.54
CA GLN A 379 -2.95 -24.55 -47.64
C GLN A 379 -3.94 -24.36 -48.79
N GLY A 380 -4.81 -23.35 -48.71
CA GLY A 380 -5.78 -23.01 -49.74
C GLY A 380 -6.93 -23.99 -49.85
N VAL A 381 -7.18 -24.81 -48.83
CA VAL A 381 -8.31 -25.74 -48.78
C VAL A 381 -9.60 -24.93 -48.57
N THR A 382 -10.60 -25.14 -49.41
CA THR A 382 -11.90 -24.47 -49.28
C THR A 382 -12.90 -25.33 -48.50
N VAL A 383 -13.96 -24.70 -48.01
CA VAL A 383 -15.12 -25.38 -47.39
C VAL A 383 -15.73 -26.39 -48.37
N ALA A 384 -15.78 -26.07 -49.67
CA ALA A 384 -16.29 -26.96 -50.69
C ALA A 384 -15.40 -28.21 -50.87
N ASP A 385 -14.08 -28.05 -50.78
CA ASP A 385 -13.15 -29.18 -50.87
C ASP A 385 -13.35 -30.15 -49.69
N VAL A 386 -13.47 -29.62 -48.46
CA VAL A 386 -13.75 -30.43 -47.25
C VAL A 386 -15.05 -31.22 -47.38
N ALA A 387 -16.13 -30.56 -47.84
CA ALA A 387 -17.39 -31.23 -48.12
C ALA A 387 -17.24 -32.33 -49.19
N GLY A 388 -16.42 -32.08 -50.23
CA GLY A 388 -16.09 -33.05 -51.25
C GLY A 388 -15.45 -34.31 -50.67
N TRP A 389 -14.40 -34.18 -49.85
CA TRP A 389 -13.76 -35.34 -49.21
C TRP A 389 -14.69 -36.06 -48.22
N GLN A 390 -15.52 -35.34 -47.45
CA GLN A 390 -16.49 -35.97 -46.54
C GLN A 390 -17.53 -36.84 -47.25
N ASN A 391 -17.82 -36.57 -48.53
CA ASN A 391 -18.72 -37.38 -49.34
C ASN A 391 -18.06 -38.64 -49.94
N THR A 392 -16.73 -38.78 -49.79
CA THR A 392 -16.02 -39.96 -50.28
C THR A 392 -16.20 -41.16 -49.34
N ALA A 393 -15.95 -42.37 -49.84
CA ALA A 393 -16.06 -43.59 -49.07
C ALA A 393 -14.85 -43.88 -48.15
N VAL A 394 -14.06 -42.87 -47.77
CA VAL A 394 -12.87 -43.06 -46.93
C VAL A 394 -13.27 -43.28 -45.46
N SER A 395 -12.74 -44.33 -44.83
CA SER A 395 -13.20 -44.78 -43.50
C SER A 395 -12.59 -44.03 -42.31
N ASP A 396 -11.39 -43.48 -42.45
CA ASP A 396 -10.62 -42.82 -41.39
C ASP A 396 -10.43 -41.32 -41.67
N LEU A 397 -11.35 -40.70 -42.42
CA LEU A 397 -11.26 -39.29 -42.75
C LEU A 397 -11.37 -38.42 -41.48
N ASN A 398 -10.30 -37.69 -41.21
CA ASN A 398 -10.16 -36.69 -40.17
C ASN A 398 -9.36 -35.50 -40.73
N ALA A 399 -9.28 -34.41 -39.98
CA ALA A 399 -8.69 -33.18 -40.46
C ALA A 399 -7.19 -33.32 -40.83
N SER A 400 -6.41 -34.10 -40.08
CA SER A 400 -5.00 -34.40 -40.42
C SER A 400 -4.88 -35.24 -41.69
N ASN A 401 -5.72 -36.27 -41.83
CA ASN A 401 -5.74 -37.16 -42.98
C ASN A 401 -6.19 -36.46 -44.27
N LEU A 402 -7.16 -35.55 -44.16
CA LEU A 402 -7.59 -34.69 -45.26
C LEU A 402 -6.45 -33.77 -45.71
N LEU A 403 -5.77 -33.14 -44.75
CA LEU A 403 -4.62 -32.29 -45.05
C LEU A 403 -3.49 -33.07 -45.74
N ALA A 404 -3.28 -34.33 -45.36
CA ALA A 404 -2.32 -35.21 -46.04
C ALA A 404 -2.72 -35.51 -47.50
N LEU A 405 -3.99 -35.82 -47.75
CA LEU A 405 -4.51 -36.01 -49.12
C LEU A 405 -4.33 -34.75 -49.97
N HIS A 406 -4.71 -33.58 -49.43
CA HIS A 406 -4.56 -32.30 -50.09
C HIS A 406 -3.09 -31.95 -50.37
N GLY A 407 -2.20 -32.18 -49.41
CA GLY A 407 -0.76 -31.97 -49.56
C GLY A 407 -0.10 -32.84 -50.63
N LEU A 408 -0.71 -33.98 -50.96
CA LEU A 408 -0.30 -34.86 -52.06
C LEU A 408 -0.98 -34.49 -53.40
N GLY A 409 -1.81 -33.44 -53.44
CA GLY A 409 -2.53 -33.01 -54.64
C GLY A 409 -3.74 -33.89 -55.00
N LEU A 410 -4.23 -34.72 -54.07
CA LEU A 410 -5.37 -35.61 -54.30
C LEU A 410 -6.70 -34.89 -54.12
N THR A 411 -7.33 -34.48 -55.24
CA THR A 411 -8.64 -33.83 -55.22
C THR A 411 -9.75 -34.78 -54.76
N PRO A 412 -10.89 -34.27 -54.25
CA PRO A 412 -12.04 -35.10 -53.86
C PRO A 412 -12.48 -36.08 -54.95
N GLU A 413 -12.51 -35.65 -56.21
CA GLU A 413 -12.93 -36.49 -57.35
C GLU A 413 -11.92 -37.62 -57.63
N ARG A 414 -10.62 -37.36 -57.42
CA ARG A 414 -9.58 -38.37 -57.57
C ARG A 414 -9.69 -39.41 -56.44
N VAL A 415 -9.88 -38.96 -55.21
CA VAL A 415 -10.08 -39.82 -54.03
C VAL A 415 -11.34 -40.68 -54.20
N GLU A 416 -12.45 -40.11 -54.68
CA GLU A 416 -13.69 -40.85 -54.93
C GLU A 416 -13.50 -41.96 -55.97
N LYS A 417 -12.80 -41.68 -57.08
CA LYS A 417 -12.49 -42.70 -58.11
C LYS A 417 -11.63 -43.83 -57.56
N LEU A 418 -10.61 -43.50 -56.76
CA LEU A 418 -9.74 -44.50 -56.13
C LEU A 418 -10.51 -45.34 -55.11
N ALA A 419 -11.39 -44.71 -54.33
CA ALA A 419 -12.26 -45.39 -53.38
C ALA A 419 -13.24 -46.35 -54.07
N ALA A 420 -13.83 -45.95 -55.20
CA ALA A 420 -14.71 -46.80 -56.00
C ALA A 420 -13.97 -48.02 -56.58
N ALA A 421 -12.72 -47.85 -57.01
CA ALA A 421 -11.89 -48.96 -57.52
C ALA A 421 -11.47 -49.96 -56.43
N HIS A 422 -11.42 -49.54 -55.17
CA HIS A 422 -11.10 -50.40 -54.03
C HIS A 422 -12.19 -51.43 -53.70
N GLY A 423 -13.47 -51.14 -54.02
CA GLY A 423 -14.59 -52.04 -53.73
C GLY A 423 -15.03 -52.08 -52.25
N GLY A 424 -14.67 -51.07 -51.45
CA GLY A 424 -14.99 -50.96 -50.03
C GLY A 424 -14.80 -49.54 -49.50
N LYS A 425 -14.65 -49.37 -48.17
CA LYS A 425 -14.32 -48.07 -47.56
C LYS A 425 -12.82 -47.98 -47.18
N PRO A 426 -11.93 -47.64 -48.12
CA PRO A 426 -10.49 -47.62 -47.85
C PRO A 426 -10.12 -46.57 -46.82
N THR A 427 -8.99 -46.78 -46.14
CA THR A 427 -8.30 -45.77 -45.33
C THR A 427 -7.54 -44.79 -46.24
N VAL A 428 -7.15 -43.64 -45.70
CA VAL A 428 -6.31 -42.66 -46.43
C VAL A 428 -4.99 -43.28 -46.89
N VAL A 429 -4.37 -44.14 -46.08
CA VAL A 429 -3.14 -44.84 -46.47
C VAL A 429 -3.37 -45.76 -47.67
N GLU A 430 -4.50 -46.47 -47.72
CA GLU A 430 -4.88 -47.31 -48.86
C GLU A 430 -5.17 -46.49 -50.11
N ILE A 431 -5.81 -45.32 -49.97
CA ILE A 431 -6.02 -44.38 -51.09
C ILE A 431 -4.69 -43.92 -51.67
N ILE A 432 -3.73 -43.50 -50.82
CA ILE A 432 -2.41 -43.06 -51.26
C ILE A 432 -1.66 -44.22 -51.96
N ALA A 433 -1.76 -45.43 -51.42
CA ALA A 433 -1.15 -46.62 -52.01
C ALA A 433 -1.77 -47.01 -53.36
N LEU A 434 -3.06 -46.73 -53.58
CA LEU A 434 -3.73 -46.93 -54.86
C LEU A 434 -3.32 -45.86 -55.87
N ASP A 435 -3.22 -44.61 -55.46
CA ASP A 435 -2.79 -43.53 -56.36
C ASP A 435 -1.37 -43.74 -56.87
N ALA A 436 -0.46 -44.21 -56.01
CA ALA A 436 0.93 -44.51 -56.39
C ALA A 436 1.10 -45.64 -57.42
N LYS A 437 0.03 -46.41 -57.71
CA LYS A 437 0.04 -47.53 -58.68
C LYS A 437 -0.54 -47.14 -60.04
N VAL A 438 -1.12 -45.95 -60.16
CA VAL A 438 -1.77 -45.42 -61.36
C VAL A 438 -0.92 -44.32 -61.94
#